data_AF-A0A1F8TXS6-F1
#
_entry.id   AF-A0A1F8TXS6-F1
#
_cell.length_a   1.000
_cell.length_b   1.000
_cell.length_c   1.000
_cell.angle_alpha   90.00
_cell.angle_beta   90.00
_cell.angle_gamma   90.00
#
_symmetry.space_group_name_H-M   'P 1'
#
loop_
_entity.id
_entity.type
_entity.pdbx_description
1 polymer ?
#
loop_
_entity_poly.entity_id
_entity_poly.type
_entity_poly.pdbx_seq_one_letter_code
_entity_poly.pdbx_strand_id
1 'polypeptide(L)'
;MFIKIKSLRSTWKKAIIIFLIIQISPLLVLWISPIRPIVDNSAEYFLGYLLYLSSVVVGFVITFGLLYDRLKNRVNENIVNKSFNRAKLKFNSNIIFGFSTLGLLLMIYDRVFVRGIDYSLGLRNARYQWLYSEISSSIWSKIGNLLIPFGYIGLWFLLVHKNNLSNKQKIQLSIAAFSTIIGHAAINGGRSQVLLGGVLWLSIKIVLIFKHNFNLERSKKIIRKYLPISIGIGFVTILTIEGISESMGIKEYVTDFAPTLLGTVESELMDMWDYFGNVGYVFIFFVMYLFHGQFSFRYLLSISEKSGSAFWGTLLNPIIEIFKYLNLPINSIPKDYFTTQYAMFLSLPGSFYYDGGFVGIILYSLLLGMLYAFVVVKIKFANCVTGYTLAFIFFVLFYIILAPIMTATGFAYFYFIIYSFVALEVINRIRFRKKTNWLI
;
A
#
# COMPACT_ATOMS: atom_id res chain seq x y z
N MET A 1 -34.15 13.37 18.67
CA MET A 1 -33.93 13.19 17.20
C MET A 1 -32.76 14.03 16.65
N PHE A 2 -32.61 15.29 17.05
CA PHE A 2 -31.57 16.22 16.55
C PHE A 2 -30.10 15.84 16.83
N ILE A 3 -29.80 15.20 17.97
CA ILE A 3 -28.42 14.77 18.31
C ILE A 3 -27.90 13.70 17.33
N LYS A 4 -28.79 12.87 16.75
CA LYS A 4 -28.40 11.79 15.81
C LYS A 4 -28.06 12.29 14.40
N ILE A 5 -28.53 13.48 13.97
CA ILE A 5 -28.23 14.03 12.64
C ILE A 5 -26.82 14.66 12.59
N LYS A 6 -26.34 15.25 13.70
CA LYS A 6 -24.98 15.84 13.77
C LYS A 6 -23.86 14.79 13.65
N SER A 7 -24.01 13.64 14.31
CA SER A 7 -23.07 12.49 14.22
C SER A 7 -22.94 11.96 12.78
N LEU A 8 -24.06 11.98 12.05
CA LEU A 8 -24.21 11.53 10.67
C LEU A 8 -23.42 12.40 9.70
N ARG A 9 -23.65 13.72 9.75
CA ARG A 9 -22.89 14.71 9.00
C ARG A 9 -21.39 14.67 9.30
N SER A 10 -20.99 14.13 10.46
CA SER A 10 -19.58 14.01 10.81
C SER A 10 -18.85 12.89 10.07
N THR A 11 -19.47 11.73 9.83
CA THR A 11 -18.72 10.54 9.34
C THR A 11 -18.35 10.64 7.86
N TRP A 12 -19.30 10.94 6.98
CA TRP A 12 -19.03 11.04 5.54
C TRP A 12 -18.15 12.26 5.21
N LYS A 13 -18.36 13.39 5.90
CA LYS A 13 -17.46 14.56 5.79
C LYS A 13 -16.02 14.20 6.19
N LYS A 14 -15.83 13.47 7.30
CA LYS A 14 -14.51 12.98 7.70
C LYS A 14 -13.89 12.08 6.63
N ALA A 15 -14.67 11.20 6.00
CA ALA A 15 -14.17 10.34 4.94
C ALA A 15 -13.74 11.12 3.70
N ILE A 16 -14.54 12.09 3.25
CA ILE A 16 -14.16 12.97 2.14
C ILE A 16 -12.92 13.79 2.50
N ILE A 17 -12.84 14.35 3.70
CA ILE A 17 -11.65 15.12 4.14
C ILE A 17 -10.40 14.23 4.15
N ILE A 18 -10.48 13.01 4.69
CA ILE A 18 -9.36 12.06 4.69
C ILE A 18 -8.95 11.74 3.25
N PHE A 19 -9.91 11.44 2.38
CA PHE A 19 -9.66 11.20 0.96
C PHE A 19 -8.95 12.39 0.30
N LEU A 20 -9.49 13.60 0.44
CA LEU A 20 -8.92 14.81 -0.14
C LEU A 20 -7.52 15.11 0.39
N ILE A 21 -7.28 14.96 1.70
CA ILE A 21 -5.94 15.13 2.27
C ILE A 21 -4.94 14.16 1.62
N ILE A 22 -5.30 12.88 1.51
CA ILE A 22 -4.45 11.85 0.90
C ILE A 22 -4.15 12.15 -0.56
N GLN A 23 -5.14 12.65 -1.33
CA GLN A 23 -4.97 12.94 -2.75
C GLN A 23 -4.23 14.27 -3.00
N ILE A 24 -4.52 15.31 -2.21
CA ILE A 24 -3.97 16.65 -2.41
C ILE A 24 -2.55 16.77 -1.82
N SER A 25 -2.23 16.06 -0.73
CA SER A 25 -0.89 16.21 -0.11
C SER A 25 0.27 15.85 -1.05
N PRO A 26 0.21 14.81 -1.90
CA PRO A 26 1.20 14.57 -2.95
C PRO A 26 1.37 15.73 -3.93
N LEU A 27 0.27 16.36 -4.35
CA LEU A 27 0.33 17.51 -5.26
C LEU A 27 1.05 18.69 -4.60
N LEU A 28 0.77 18.94 -3.32
CA LEU A 28 1.45 19.98 -2.56
C LEU A 28 2.95 19.68 -2.40
N VAL A 29 3.32 18.41 -2.15
CA VAL A 29 4.73 17.99 -2.06
C VAL A 29 5.44 18.19 -3.40
N LEU A 30 4.81 17.83 -4.52
CA LEU A 30 5.39 18.06 -5.85
C LEU A 30 5.49 19.54 -6.21
N TRP A 31 4.52 20.35 -5.77
CA TRP A 31 4.53 21.79 -6.04
C TRP A 31 5.74 22.50 -5.42
N ILE A 32 6.15 22.10 -4.21
CA ILE A 32 7.33 22.65 -3.53
C ILE A 32 8.64 21.93 -3.87
N SER A 33 8.56 20.77 -4.55
CA SER A 33 9.73 19.99 -4.95
C SER A 33 10.39 20.62 -6.18
N PRO A 34 11.74 20.51 -6.34
CA PRO A 34 12.43 21.01 -7.52
C PRO A 34 12.23 20.10 -8.75
N ILE A 35 11.48 19.01 -8.61
CA ILE A 35 11.27 18.05 -9.68
C ILE A 35 10.03 18.43 -10.49
N ARG A 36 10.17 18.38 -11.80
CA ARG A 36 9.10 18.57 -12.77
C ARG A 36 8.97 17.37 -13.69
N PRO A 37 7.79 17.16 -14.30
CA PRO A 37 7.67 16.24 -15.42
C PRO A 37 8.46 16.76 -16.63
N ILE A 38 9.01 15.84 -17.42
CA ILE A 38 9.72 16.18 -18.67
C ILE A 38 8.80 16.72 -19.77
N VAL A 39 7.51 16.39 -19.72
CA VAL A 39 6.48 16.88 -20.66
C VAL A 39 5.48 17.77 -19.92
N ASP A 40 5.23 18.96 -20.46
CA ASP A 40 4.28 19.91 -19.90
C ASP A 40 2.87 19.74 -20.49
N ASN A 41 2.15 18.75 -19.97
CA ASN A 41 0.71 18.57 -20.20
C ASN A 41 -0.08 18.95 -18.93
N SER A 42 0.25 20.09 -18.33
CA SER A 42 -0.27 20.47 -17.00
C SER A 42 -1.79 20.67 -16.98
N ALA A 43 -2.38 21.20 -18.05
CA ALA A 43 -3.82 21.49 -18.12
C ALA A 43 -4.66 20.21 -18.19
N GLU A 44 -4.32 19.30 -19.11
CA GLU A 44 -4.98 18.01 -19.30
C GLU A 44 -4.80 17.10 -18.09
N TYR A 45 -3.61 17.12 -17.49
CA TYR A 45 -3.34 16.43 -16.23
C TYR A 45 -4.23 16.96 -15.10
N PHE A 46 -4.31 18.27 -14.94
CA PHE A 46 -5.16 18.90 -13.93
C PHE A 46 -6.63 18.54 -14.14
N LEU A 47 -7.12 18.60 -15.38
CA LEU A 47 -8.47 18.19 -15.74
C LEU A 47 -8.72 16.71 -15.40
N GLY A 48 -7.83 15.81 -15.81
CA GLY A 48 -7.92 14.38 -15.51
C GLY A 48 -7.94 14.10 -14.01
N TYR A 49 -7.11 14.79 -13.24
CA TYR A 49 -7.06 14.66 -11.79
C TYR A 49 -8.33 15.23 -11.11
N LEU A 50 -8.83 16.37 -11.58
CA LEU A 50 -10.08 16.95 -11.09
C LEU A 50 -11.29 16.04 -11.37
N LEU A 51 -11.36 15.45 -12.56
CA LEU A 51 -12.39 14.46 -12.92
C LEU A 51 -12.30 13.22 -12.04
N TYR A 52 -11.10 12.73 -11.75
CA TYR A 52 -10.89 11.63 -10.80
C TYR A 52 -11.42 11.99 -9.41
N LEU A 53 -10.98 13.11 -8.82
CA LEU A 53 -11.39 13.52 -7.47
C LEU A 53 -12.90 13.71 -7.35
N SER A 54 -13.49 14.46 -8.28
CA SER A 54 -14.92 14.75 -8.29
C SER A 54 -15.75 13.47 -8.45
N SER A 55 -15.35 12.57 -9.35
CA SER A 55 -16.04 11.31 -9.61
C SER A 55 -15.97 10.35 -8.42
N VAL A 56 -14.81 10.22 -7.74
CA VAL A 56 -14.72 9.44 -6.49
C VAL A 56 -15.64 10.02 -5.42
N VAL A 57 -15.66 11.35 -5.25
CA VAL A 57 -16.53 12.01 -4.26
C VAL A 57 -18.01 11.83 -4.59
N VAL A 58 -18.42 11.98 -5.85
CA VAL A 58 -19.80 11.77 -6.29
C VAL A 58 -20.23 10.32 -6.06
N GLY A 59 -19.45 9.35 -6.52
CA GLY A 59 -19.72 7.92 -6.31
C GLY A 59 -19.82 7.59 -4.82
N PHE A 60 -18.92 8.14 -4.00
CA PHE A 60 -18.95 7.99 -2.55
C PHE A 60 -20.23 8.56 -1.93
N VAL A 61 -20.58 9.81 -2.23
CA VAL A 61 -21.74 10.49 -1.62
C VAL A 61 -23.05 9.77 -1.96
N ILE A 62 -23.24 9.40 -3.23
CA ILE A 62 -24.44 8.69 -3.70
C ILE A 62 -24.55 7.34 -2.98
N THR A 63 -23.51 6.50 -3.05
CA THR A 63 -23.56 5.16 -2.45
C THR A 63 -23.63 5.21 -0.93
N PHE A 64 -22.91 6.13 -0.29
CA PHE A 64 -22.96 6.29 1.16
C PHE A 64 -24.37 6.70 1.61
N GLY A 65 -25.00 7.68 0.95
CA GLY A 65 -26.38 8.07 1.24
C GLY A 65 -27.34 6.89 1.16
N LEU A 66 -27.32 6.16 0.04
CA LEU A 66 -28.21 5.01 -0.19
C LEU A 66 -28.00 3.86 0.81
N LEU A 67 -26.75 3.50 1.13
CA LEU A 67 -26.44 2.40 2.03
C LEU A 67 -26.63 2.75 3.51
N TYR A 68 -26.30 3.99 3.87
CA TYR A 68 -26.32 4.43 5.26
C TYR A 68 -27.75 4.37 5.82
N ASP A 69 -28.73 4.91 5.10
CA ASP A 69 -30.11 4.96 5.58
C ASP A 69 -30.70 3.55 5.77
N ARG A 70 -30.36 2.62 4.88
CA ARG A 70 -30.77 1.20 4.99
C ARG A 70 -30.17 0.51 6.21
N LEU A 71 -28.89 0.77 6.53
CA LEU A 71 -28.16 0.04 7.57
C LEU A 71 -28.31 0.67 8.96
N LYS A 72 -28.47 1.99 9.04
CA LYS A 72 -28.68 2.72 10.30
C LYS A 72 -29.87 2.15 11.08
N ASN A 73 -30.95 1.79 10.39
CA ASN A 73 -32.15 1.26 11.02
C ASN A 73 -31.95 -0.15 11.58
N ARG A 74 -31.00 -0.93 11.05
CA ARG A 74 -30.71 -2.30 11.50
C ARG A 74 -29.78 -2.37 12.72
N VAL A 75 -29.00 -1.33 13.00
CA VAL A 75 -27.93 -1.36 14.00
C VAL A 75 -28.43 -1.09 15.44
N ASN A 76 -29.69 -0.70 15.60
CA ASN A 76 -30.29 -0.52 16.93
C ASN A 76 -30.54 -1.84 17.70
N GLU A 77 -30.31 -3.01 17.09
CA GLU A 77 -30.55 -4.30 17.73
C GLU A 77 -29.24 -4.91 18.26
N ASN A 78 -29.10 -4.88 19.59
CA ASN A 78 -28.19 -5.70 20.40
C ASN A 78 -26.73 -5.80 19.92
N ILE A 79 -25.94 -4.75 20.17
CA ILE A 79 -24.46 -4.86 20.20
C ILE A 79 -24.07 -5.65 21.46
N VAL A 80 -24.08 -6.98 21.36
CA VAL A 80 -23.47 -7.84 22.38
C VAL A 80 -21.96 -7.69 22.24
N ASN A 81 -21.33 -6.94 23.14
CA ASN A 81 -19.88 -6.88 23.30
C ASN A 81 -19.36 -8.28 23.68
N LYS A 82 -19.10 -9.12 22.68
CA LYS A 82 -18.47 -10.42 22.92
C LYS A 82 -17.02 -10.16 23.33
N SER A 83 -16.72 -10.39 24.59
CA SER A 83 -15.35 -10.34 25.11
C SER A 83 -14.46 -11.25 24.26
N PHE A 84 -13.35 -10.70 23.79
CA PHE A 84 -12.44 -11.43 22.93
C PHE A 84 -11.81 -12.60 23.67
N ASN A 85 -11.85 -13.80 23.09
CA ASN A 85 -11.29 -14.99 23.72
C ASN A 85 -9.75 -14.92 23.72
N ARG A 86 -9.13 -14.80 24.91
CA ARG A 86 -7.67 -14.75 25.10
C ARG A 86 -6.94 -15.92 24.43
N ALA A 87 -7.52 -17.11 24.42
CA ALA A 87 -6.95 -18.29 23.77
C ALA A 87 -6.79 -18.09 22.25
N LYS A 88 -7.76 -17.41 21.61
CA LYS A 88 -7.68 -17.07 20.18
C LYS A 88 -6.60 -16.04 19.89
N LEU A 89 -6.49 -14.99 20.70
CA LEU A 89 -5.41 -14.01 20.55
C LEU A 89 -4.03 -14.67 20.69
N LYS A 90 -3.88 -15.57 21.67
CA LYS A 90 -2.65 -16.35 21.86
C LYS A 90 -2.34 -17.22 20.64
N PHE A 91 -3.32 -17.99 20.18
CA PHE A 91 -3.18 -18.84 18.99
C PHE A 91 -2.78 -18.02 17.75
N ASN A 92 -3.51 -16.94 17.44
CA ASN A 92 -3.23 -16.10 16.28
C ASN A 92 -1.87 -15.40 16.39
N SER A 93 -1.50 -14.92 17.59
CA SER A 93 -0.19 -14.29 17.78
C SER A 93 0.96 -15.27 17.49
N ASN A 94 0.81 -16.52 17.92
CA ASN A 94 1.80 -17.58 17.69
C ASN A 94 1.88 -17.97 16.21
N ILE A 95 0.74 -18.12 15.52
CA ILE A 95 0.70 -18.42 14.09
C ILE A 95 1.35 -17.29 13.30
N ILE A 96 0.98 -16.03 13.57
CA ILE A 96 1.56 -14.86 12.90
C ILE A 96 3.08 -14.83 13.07
N PHE A 97 3.56 -14.96 14.31
CA PHE A 97 4.99 -14.95 14.60
C PHE A 97 5.72 -16.12 13.96
N GLY A 98 5.19 -17.34 14.08
CA GLY A 98 5.80 -18.55 13.53
C GLY A 98 5.88 -18.51 12.01
N PHE A 99 4.77 -18.17 11.33
CA PHE A 99 4.73 -18.12 9.87
C PHE A 99 5.61 -17.00 9.33
N SER A 100 5.53 -15.78 9.87
CA SER A 100 6.34 -14.67 9.36
C SER A 100 7.85 -14.92 9.54
N THR A 101 8.26 -15.47 10.70
CA THR A 101 9.66 -15.78 10.99
C THR A 101 10.17 -16.91 10.12
N LEU A 102 9.41 -18.02 10.01
CA LEU A 102 9.76 -19.12 9.12
C LEU A 102 9.86 -18.65 7.67
N GLY A 103 8.90 -17.84 7.21
CA GLY A 103 8.92 -17.29 5.86
C GLY A 103 10.17 -16.46 5.57
N LEU A 104 10.58 -15.61 6.52
CA LEU A 104 11.80 -14.81 6.40
C LEU A 104 13.05 -15.70 6.36
N LEU A 105 13.15 -16.69 7.25
CA LEU A 105 14.27 -17.64 7.27
C LEU A 105 14.37 -18.44 5.96
N LEU A 106 13.24 -18.90 5.41
CA LEU A 106 13.22 -19.59 4.11
C LEU A 106 13.67 -18.69 2.96
N MET A 107 13.32 -17.40 2.99
CA MET A 107 13.81 -16.43 2.00
C MET A 107 15.32 -16.18 2.15
N ILE A 108 15.82 -16.02 3.37
CA ILE A 108 17.27 -15.90 3.61
C ILE A 108 17.99 -17.15 3.10
N TYR A 109 17.45 -18.32 3.43
CA TYR A 109 18.02 -19.60 3.01
C TYR A 109 18.08 -19.71 1.47
N ASP A 110 16.97 -19.42 0.79
CA ASP A 110 16.92 -19.38 -0.68
C ASP A 110 17.97 -18.44 -1.26
N ARG A 111 18.05 -17.21 -0.74
CA ARG A 111 18.84 -16.16 -1.35
C ARG A 111 20.34 -16.37 -1.13
N VAL A 112 20.73 -16.67 0.10
CA VAL A 112 22.14 -16.80 0.47
C VAL A 112 22.69 -18.16 0.08
N PHE A 113 22.00 -19.25 0.41
CA PHE A 113 22.56 -20.60 0.26
C PHE A 113 22.18 -21.28 -1.05
N VAL A 114 20.93 -21.13 -1.51
CA VAL A 114 20.49 -21.80 -2.75
C VAL A 114 20.92 -21.02 -3.99
N ARG A 115 20.79 -19.69 -3.97
CA ARG A 115 21.15 -18.82 -5.10
C ARG A 115 22.55 -18.22 -5.02
N GLY A 116 23.25 -18.38 -3.88
CA GLY A 116 24.61 -17.87 -3.70
C GLY A 116 24.73 -16.35 -3.74
N ILE A 117 23.68 -15.61 -3.38
CA ILE A 117 23.71 -14.14 -3.43
C ILE A 117 24.57 -13.60 -2.28
N ASP A 118 25.57 -12.79 -2.63
CA ASP A 118 26.47 -12.15 -1.69
C ASP A 118 25.94 -10.78 -1.24
N TYR A 119 25.48 -10.72 0.02
CA TYR A 119 25.00 -9.48 0.64
C TYR A 119 26.12 -8.64 1.27
N SER A 120 27.36 -9.16 1.38
CA SER A 120 28.49 -8.42 1.92
C SER A 120 28.91 -7.25 1.03
N LEU A 121 28.64 -7.36 -0.28
CA LEU A 121 28.85 -6.33 -1.31
C LEU A 121 27.73 -5.26 -1.34
N GLY A 122 26.79 -5.30 -0.39
CA GLY A 122 25.69 -4.35 -0.27
C GLY A 122 24.41 -4.75 -1.00
N LEU A 123 23.29 -4.15 -0.57
CA LEU A 123 21.93 -4.55 -0.98
C LEU A 123 21.65 -4.33 -2.48
N ARG A 124 22.28 -3.33 -3.10
CA ARG A 124 22.12 -3.07 -4.54
C ARG A 124 22.80 -4.16 -5.37
N ASN A 125 24.03 -4.53 -5.01
CA ASN A 125 24.74 -5.60 -5.68
C ASN A 125 23.97 -6.92 -5.55
N ALA A 126 23.53 -7.25 -4.33
CA ALA A 126 22.67 -8.41 -4.07
C ALA A 126 21.39 -8.42 -4.92
N ARG A 127 20.78 -7.25 -5.15
CA ARG A 127 19.61 -7.13 -6.05
C ARG A 127 19.97 -7.43 -7.51
N TYR A 128 21.10 -6.97 -8.01
CA TYR A 128 21.52 -7.30 -9.37
C TYR A 128 21.84 -8.79 -9.51
N GLN A 129 22.60 -9.37 -8.57
CA GLN A 129 22.84 -10.82 -8.54
C GLN A 129 21.52 -11.61 -8.51
N TRP A 130 20.52 -11.14 -7.76
CA TRP A 130 19.20 -11.76 -7.77
C TRP A 130 18.53 -11.67 -9.15
N LEU A 131 18.54 -10.50 -9.79
CA LEU A 131 17.91 -10.31 -11.11
C LEU A 131 18.59 -11.12 -12.22
N TYR A 132 19.90 -11.35 -12.11
CA TYR A 132 20.69 -12.14 -13.07
C TYR A 132 20.87 -13.61 -12.66
N SER A 133 20.29 -14.04 -11.55
CA SER A 133 20.36 -15.43 -11.11
C SER A 133 19.58 -16.34 -12.06
N GLU A 134 20.24 -17.40 -12.54
CA GLU A 134 19.62 -18.43 -13.40
C GLU A 134 18.48 -19.19 -12.69
N ILE A 135 18.56 -19.27 -11.36
CA ILE A 135 17.54 -19.90 -10.53
C ILE A 135 16.39 -18.91 -10.35
N SER A 136 15.40 -18.98 -11.25
CA SER A 136 14.25 -18.07 -11.26
C SER A 136 13.40 -18.17 -9.97
N SER A 137 13.05 -19.39 -9.52
CA SER A 137 12.17 -19.60 -8.36
C SER A 137 12.33 -20.96 -7.69
N SER A 138 12.93 -21.00 -6.49
CA SER A 138 12.96 -22.20 -5.64
C SER A 138 11.66 -22.39 -4.86
N ILE A 139 11.39 -23.62 -4.40
CA ILE A 139 10.25 -23.93 -3.52
C ILE A 139 10.32 -23.15 -2.20
N TRP A 140 11.53 -22.94 -1.66
CA TRP A 140 11.76 -22.17 -0.44
C TRP A 140 11.33 -20.72 -0.61
N SER A 141 11.66 -20.11 -1.76
CA SER A 141 11.23 -18.77 -2.12
C SER A 141 9.70 -18.66 -2.22
N LYS A 142 9.05 -19.66 -2.84
CA LYS A 142 7.58 -19.70 -2.98
C LYS A 142 6.88 -19.79 -1.63
N ILE A 143 7.30 -20.73 -0.78
CA ILE A 143 6.75 -20.90 0.58
C ILE A 143 7.04 -19.66 1.43
N GLY A 144 8.27 -19.12 1.36
CA GLY A 144 8.68 -17.92 2.06
C GLY A 144 7.77 -16.72 1.74
N ASN A 145 7.55 -16.45 0.46
CA ASN A 145 6.67 -15.37 0.00
C ASN A 145 5.20 -15.53 0.42
N LEU A 146 4.71 -16.75 0.62
CA LEU A 146 3.36 -17.01 1.14
C LEU A 146 3.24 -16.76 2.65
N LEU A 147 4.33 -16.94 3.41
CA LEU A 147 4.32 -16.87 4.88
C LEU A 147 4.72 -15.50 5.45
N ILE A 148 5.65 -14.80 4.81
CA ILE A 148 6.07 -13.43 5.17
C ILE A 148 4.89 -12.43 5.32
N PRO A 149 3.81 -12.47 4.52
CA PRO A 149 2.75 -11.47 4.63
C PRO A 149 1.96 -11.56 5.95
N PHE A 150 2.13 -12.62 6.75
CA PHE A 150 1.59 -12.68 8.11
C PHE A 150 2.20 -11.62 9.03
N GLY A 151 3.43 -11.16 8.77
CA GLY A 151 4.05 -10.05 9.53
C GLY A 151 3.23 -8.75 9.45
N TYR A 152 2.57 -8.50 8.32
CA TYR A 152 1.67 -7.37 8.13
C TYR A 152 0.39 -7.48 8.99
N ILE A 153 -0.13 -8.70 9.19
CA ILE A 153 -1.21 -8.94 10.16
C ILE A 153 -0.72 -8.71 11.59
N GLY A 154 0.55 -9.00 11.87
CA GLY A 154 1.18 -8.66 13.17
C GLY A 154 1.05 -7.18 13.49
N LEU A 155 1.27 -6.30 12.51
CA LEU A 155 1.06 -4.86 12.65
C LEU A 155 -0.40 -4.51 12.97
N TRP A 156 -1.36 -5.17 12.34
CA TRP A 156 -2.78 -5.03 12.68
C TRP A 156 -3.07 -5.40 14.15
N PHE A 157 -2.60 -6.55 14.62
CA PHE A 157 -2.82 -7.00 15.99
C PHE A 157 -2.22 -6.03 17.01
N LEU A 158 -1.02 -5.54 16.75
CA LEU A 158 -0.34 -4.58 17.63
C LEU A 158 -1.11 -3.27 17.78
N LEU A 159 -1.76 -2.79 16.72
CA LEU A 159 -2.46 -1.51 16.72
C LEU A 159 -3.89 -1.63 17.24
N VAL A 160 -4.59 -2.71 16.89
CA VAL A 160 -6.01 -2.89 17.22
C VAL A 160 -6.20 -3.61 18.55
N HIS A 161 -5.39 -4.63 18.84
CA HIS A 161 -5.54 -5.48 20.04
C HIS A 161 -4.52 -5.20 21.13
N LYS A 162 -3.76 -4.10 21.05
CA LYS A 162 -2.66 -3.77 21.97
C LYS A 162 -2.96 -4.03 23.45
N ASN A 163 -4.15 -3.63 23.91
CA ASN A 163 -4.53 -3.72 25.32
C ASN A 163 -4.86 -5.15 25.78
N ASN A 164 -5.21 -6.02 24.84
CA ASN A 164 -5.57 -7.42 25.10
C ASN A 164 -4.39 -8.37 24.92
N LEU A 165 -3.25 -7.87 24.42
CA LEU A 165 -2.02 -8.65 24.22
C LEU A 165 -1.15 -8.60 25.49
N SER A 166 -0.62 -9.77 25.88
CA SER A 166 0.45 -9.85 26.87
C SER A 166 1.74 -9.19 26.35
N ASN A 167 2.66 -8.82 27.26
CA ASN A 167 3.93 -8.22 26.85
C ASN A 167 4.76 -9.13 25.94
N LYS A 168 4.77 -10.44 26.20
CA LYS A 168 5.39 -11.44 25.33
C LYS A 168 4.81 -11.39 23.90
N GLN A 169 3.48 -11.38 23.76
CA GLN A 169 2.84 -11.31 22.45
C GLN A 169 3.13 -9.98 21.73
N LYS A 170 3.17 -8.86 22.46
CA LYS A 170 3.55 -7.57 21.87
C LYS A 170 4.97 -7.61 21.30
N ILE A 171 5.92 -8.20 22.03
CA ILE A 171 7.31 -8.35 21.56
C ILE A 171 7.34 -9.27 20.34
N GLN A 172 6.73 -10.46 20.41
CA GLN A 172 6.67 -11.40 19.30
C GLN A 172 6.08 -10.76 18.05
N LEU A 173 4.92 -10.10 18.16
CA LEU A 173 4.29 -9.45 17.01
C LEU A 173 5.07 -8.25 16.49
N SER A 174 5.82 -7.54 17.36
CA SER A 174 6.68 -6.44 16.93
C SER A 174 7.87 -6.97 16.15
N ILE A 175 8.53 -8.02 16.64
CA ILE A 175 9.60 -8.70 15.93
C ILE A 175 9.05 -9.19 14.59
N ALA A 176 7.96 -9.97 14.60
CA ALA A 176 7.30 -10.44 13.38
C ALA A 176 7.00 -9.31 12.39
N ALA A 177 6.37 -8.22 12.81
CA ALA A 177 6.03 -7.14 11.89
C ALA A 177 7.27 -6.43 11.32
N PHE A 178 8.22 -6.02 12.18
CA PHE A 178 9.36 -5.22 11.75
C PHE A 178 10.44 -6.04 11.05
N SER A 179 10.81 -7.21 11.58
CA SER A 179 11.80 -8.08 10.91
C SER A 179 11.29 -8.55 9.56
N THR A 180 9.99 -8.80 9.43
CA THR A 180 9.42 -9.26 8.18
C THR A 180 9.28 -8.14 7.16
N ILE A 181 8.83 -6.94 7.55
CA ILE A 181 8.73 -5.79 6.61
C ILE A 181 10.13 -5.33 6.18
N ILE A 182 11.03 -5.08 7.15
CA ILE A 182 12.37 -4.54 6.88
C ILE A 182 13.30 -5.62 6.35
N GLY A 183 13.29 -6.81 6.95
CA GLY A 183 14.12 -7.92 6.49
C GLY A 183 13.74 -8.37 5.08
N HIS A 184 12.44 -8.48 4.77
CA HIS A 184 12.02 -8.81 3.41
C HIS A 184 12.33 -7.69 2.41
N ALA A 185 12.26 -6.43 2.83
CA ALA A 185 12.73 -5.29 2.02
C ALA A 185 14.23 -5.40 1.72
N ALA A 186 15.05 -5.64 2.75
CA ALA A 186 16.50 -5.77 2.62
C ALA A 186 16.89 -6.95 1.72
N ILE A 187 16.31 -8.14 1.95
CA ILE A 187 16.59 -9.35 1.17
C ILE A 187 16.27 -9.17 -0.31
N ASN A 188 15.21 -8.45 -0.67
CA ASN A 188 14.89 -8.22 -2.09
C ASN A 188 15.54 -6.94 -2.65
N GLY A 189 16.34 -6.22 -1.85
CA GLY A 189 16.82 -4.87 -2.19
C GLY A 189 15.67 -3.93 -2.60
N GLY A 190 14.49 -4.11 -1.98
CA GLY A 190 13.22 -3.54 -2.42
C GLY A 190 12.63 -2.59 -1.38
N ARG A 191 12.22 -1.39 -1.81
CA ARG A 191 11.63 -0.35 -0.95
C ARG A 191 10.11 -0.48 -0.81
N SER A 192 9.49 -1.20 -1.74
CA SER A 192 8.03 -1.36 -1.84
C SER A 192 7.40 -1.99 -0.61
N GLN A 193 8.08 -2.94 0.04
CA GLN A 193 7.55 -3.64 1.23
C GLN A 193 7.35 -2.69 2.41
N VAL A 194 8.33 -1.80 2.59
CA VAL A 194 8.28 -0.74 3.59
C VAL A 194 7.10 0.19 3.31
N LEU A 195 6.96 0.65 2.06
CA LEU A 195 5.86 1.51 1.64
C LEU A 195 4.50 0.84 1.91
N LEU A 196 4.34 -0.43 1.53
CA LEU A 196 3.12 -1.20 1.83
C LEU A 196 2.86 -1.32 3.34
N GLY A 197 3.90 -1.45 4.17
CA GLY A 197 3.78 -1.43 5.62
C GLY A 197 3.25 -0.09 6.16
N GLY A 198 3.74 1.02 5.60
CA GLY A 198 3.26 2.38 5.88
C GLY A 198 1.81 2.60 5.44
N VAL A 199 1.46 2.15 4.23
CA VAL A 199 0.09 2.19 3.69
C VAL A 199 -0.87 1.36 4.54
N LEU A 200 -0.45 0.16 4.97
CA LEU A 200 -1.24 -0.64 5.89
C LEU A 200 -1.44 0.10 7.21
N TRP A 201 -0.37 0.62 7.81
CA TRP A 201 -0.47 1.40 9.05
C TRP A 201 -1.48 2.54 8.93
N LEU A 202 -1.43 3.33 7.86
CA LEU A 202 -2.37 4.42 7.59
C LEU A 202 -3.79 3.89 7.42
N SER A 203 -3.98 2.81 6.66
CA SER A 203 -5.28 2.16 6.49
C SER A 203 -5.90 1.73 7.83
N ILE A 204 -5.08 1.18 8.73
CA ILE A 204 -5.51 0.78 10.08
C ILE A 204 -5.96 1.99 10.89
N LYS A 205 -5.24 3.12 10.78
CA LYS A 205 -5.66 4.37 11.43
C LYS A 205 -7.00 4.86 10.92
N ILE A 206 -7.22 4.83 9.61
CA ILE A 206 -8.51 5.19 9.00
C ILE A 206 -9.63 4.31 9.54
N VAL A 207 -9.43 2.98 9.60
CA VAL A 207 -10.41 2.05 10.19
C VAL A 207 -10.72 2.41 11.65
N LEU A 208 -9.70 2.67 12.47
CA LEU A 208 -9.86 3.04 13.87
C LEU A 208 -10.59 4.39 14.06
N ILE A 209 -10.36 5.36 13.16
CA ILE A 209 -11.04 6.66 13.17
C ILE A 209 -12.55 6.47 12.95
N PHE A 210 -12.95 5.63 11.99
CA PHE A 210 -14.37 5.44 11.67
C PHE A 210 -15.13 4.59 12.69
N LYS A 211 -14.49 3.62 13.35
CA LYS A 211 -15.15 2.69 14.27
C LYS A 211 -15.53 3.27 15.66
N HIS A 212 -15.04 4.44 16.05
CA HIS A 212 -15.32 5.14 17.32
C HIS A 212 -14.91 4.41 18.61
N ASN A 213 -13.70 4.74 19.10
CA ASN A 213 -13.39 5.23 20.46
C ASN A 213 -11.86 5.44 20.60
N PHE A 214 -11.19 5.78 19.51
CA PHE A 214 -9.77 6.09 19.59
C PHE A 214 -9.62 7.54 20.02
N ASN A 215 -9.36 7.76 21.31
CA ASN A 215 -8.94 9.05 21.81
C ASN A 215 -7.61 9.40 21.11
N LEU A 216 -7.63 10.39 20.22
CA LEU A 216 -6.50 10.82 19.38
C LEU A 216 -5.26 11.12 20.24
N GLU A 217 -5.44 11.56 21.49
CA GLU A 217 -4.34 11.79 22.44
C GLU A 217 -3.49 10.53 22.71
N ARG A 218 -4.11 9.35 22.78
CA ARG A 218 -3.37 8.07 22.93
C ARG A 218 -2.62 7.69 21.66
N SER A 219 -3.14 8.09 20.47
CA SER A 219 -2.44 7.88 19.20
C SER A 219 -1.25 8.82 19.02
N LYS A 220 -1.25 10.04 19.59
CA LYS A 220 -0.10 10.94 19.54
C LYS A 220 1.14 10.29 20.19
N LYS A 221 0.98 9.61 21.33
CA LYS A 221 2.06 8.83 21.99
C LYS A 221 2.56 7.65 21.14
N ILE A 222 1.66 7.01 20.39
CA ILE A 222 1.98 5.88 19.50
C ILE A 222 2.72 6.40 18.27
N ILE A 223 2.23 7.46 17.61
CA ILE A 223 2.90 8.10 16.47
C ILE A 223 4.31 8.52 16.88
N ARG A 224 4.48 9.22 18.02
CA ARG A 224 5.81 9.57 18.56
C ARG A 224 6.72 8.36 18.81
N LYS A 225 6.16 7.18 19.10
CA LYS A 225 6.91 5.95 19.38
C LYS A 225 7.28 5.16 18.11
N TYR A 226 6.49 5.25 17.05
CA TYR A 226 6.74 4.56 15.77
C TYR A 226 7.32 5.46 14.68
N LEU A 227 7.23 6.79 14.85
CA LEU A 227 7.92 7.79 14.04
C LEU A 227 9.43 7.53 13.93
N PRO A 228 10.15 7.14 15.02
CA PRO A 228 11.56 6.75 14.95
C PRO A 228 11.80 5.50 14.10
N ILE A 229 10.81 4.59 13.97
CA ILE A 229 10.94 3.39 13.14
C ILE A 229 10.75 3.75 11.67
N SER A 230 9.81 4.64 11.33
CA SER A 230 9.72 5.20 9.98
C SER A 230 10.92 6.08 9.62
N ILE A 231 11.51 6.81 10.58
CA ILE A 231 12.77 7.53 10.42
C ILE A 231 13.94 6.53 10.25
N GLY A 232 13.98 5.44 11.02
CA GLY A 232 15.00 4.40 10.88
C GLY A 232 14.90 3.64 9.55
N ILE A 233 13.70 3.47 9.03
CA ILE A 233 13.43 2.97 7.68
C ILE A 233 13.93 3.96 6.60
N GLY A 234 13.66 5.26 6.81
CA GLY A 234 14.20 6.32 5.97
C GLY A 234 15.73 6.34 6.01
N PHE A 235 16.32 6.13 7.18
CA PHE A 235 17.75 6.02 7.41
C PHE A 235 18.37 4.79 6.74
N VAL A 236 17.75 3.61 6.80
CA VAL A 236 18.20 2.44 6.03
C VAL A 236 18.11 2.70 4.52
N THR A 237 17.09 3.44 4.08
CA THR A 237 16.97 3.85 2.67
C THR A 237 18.08 4.84 2.28
N ILE A 238 18.41 5.79 3.16
CA ILE A 238 19.56 6.71 3.04
C ILE A 238 20.87 5.92 2.95
N LEU A 239 21.14 4.98 3.86
CA LEU A 239 22.35 4.15 3.83
C LEU A 239 22.47 3.31 2.54
N THR A 240 21.33 2.87 1.98
CA THR A 240 21.31 2.14 0.72
C THR A 240 21.55 3.06 -0.50
N ILE A 241 21.29 4.36 -0.36
CA ILE A 241 21.55 5.38 -1.37
C ILE A 241 22.99 5.91 -1.24
N GLU A 242 23.52 6.04 -0.02
CA GLU A 242 24.90 6.49 0.21
C GLU A 242 25.92 5.46 -0.32
N GLY A 243 25.66 4.16 -0.18
CA GLY A 243 26.47 3.12 -0.82
C GLY A 243 26.40 3.09 -2.36
N ILE A 244 25.51 3.88 -2.98
CA ILE A 244 25.45 4.10 -4.43
C ILE A 244 26.33 5.29 -4.84
N SER A 245 26.50 6.26 -3.94
CA SER A 245 27.17 7.53 -4.24
C SER A 245 28.68 7.51 -4.00
N GLU A 246 29.27 6.39 -3.59
CA GLU A 246 30.73 6.32 -3.32
C GLU A 246 31.58 6.73 -4.55
N SER A 247 31.03 6.60 -5.77
CA SER A 247 31.67 7.05 -7.01
C SER A 247 31.05 8.30 -7.67
N MET A 248 29.83 8.66 -7.31
CA MET A 248 29.04 9.74 -7.94
C MET A 248 28.28 10.49 -6.85
N GLY A 249 28.54 11.78 -6.66
CA GLY A 249 27.90 12.55 -5.59
C GLY A 249 26.37 12.48 -5.66
N ILE A 250 25.67 12.48 -4.52
CA ILE A 250 24.20 12.29 -4.49
C ILE A 250 23.44 13.32 -5.33
N LYS A 251 23.94 14.56 -5.45
CA LYS A 251 23.40 15.60 -6.33
C LYS A 251 23.40 15.20 -7.79
N GLU A 252 24.55 14.74 -8.28
CA GLU A 252 24.75 14.26 -9.65
C GLU A 252 23.86 13.04 -9.90
N TYR A 253 23.88 12.08 -8.98
CA TYR A 253 23.03 10.89 -9.06
C TYR A 253 21.54 11.23 -9.19
N VAL A 254 21.03 12.17 -8.38
CA VAL A 254 19.61 12.58 -8.45
C VAL A 254 19.29 13.27 -9.77
N THR A 255 20.19 14.12 -10.25
CA THR A 255 20.02 14.87 -11.50
C THR A 255 20.00 13.93 -12.70
N ASP A 256 20.95 13.00 -12.76
CA ASP A 256 21.08 12.01 -13.84
C ASP A 256 19.97 10.95 -13.79
N PHE A 257 19.48 10.62 -12.60
CA PHE A 257 18.43 9.63 -12.43
C PHE A 257 17.04 10.20 -12.74
N ALA A 258 16.81 11.51 -12.62
CA ALA A 258 15.49 12.10 -12.81
C ALA A 258 14.84 11.80 -14.18
N PRO A 259 15.56 11.91 -15.32
CA PRO A 259 15.01 11.58 -16.64
C PRO A 259 14.55 10.14 -16.76
N THR A 260 15.19 9.20 -16.05
CA THR A 260 14.81 7.77 -16.05
C THR A 260 13.42 7.53 -15.45
N LEU A 261 12.92 8.49 -14.67
CA LEU A 261 11.57 8.49 -14.09
C LEU A 261 10.65 9.54 -14.75
N LEU A 262 11.00 9.99 -15.96
CA LEU A 262 10.30 11.05 -16.71
C LEU A 262 10.22 12.39 -15.95
N GLY A 263 11.16 12.63 -15.05
CA GLY A 263 11.32 13.87 -14.34
C GLY A 263 12.50 14.69 -14.88
N THR A 264 12.50 15.98 -14.58
CA THR A 264 13.63 16.89 -14.71
C THR A 264 13.79 17.65 -13.40
N VAL A 265 14.98 18.15 -13.11
CA VAL A 265 15.21 18.98 -11.92
C VAL A 265 15.43 20.42 -12.34
N GLU A 266 14.62 21.34 -11.82
CA GLU A 266 14.74 22.78 -12.06
C GLU A 266 15.94 23.34 -11.30
N SER A 267 16.91 23.93 -12.01
CA SER A 267 18.14 24.48 -11.43
C SER A 267 17.86 25.55 -10.37
N GLU A 268 16.91 26.45 -10.64
CA GLU A 268 16.55 27.55 -9.74
C GLU A 268 16.05 27.06 -8.36
N LEU A 269 15.27 25.98 -8.35
CA LEU A 269 14.82 25.39 -7.09
C LEU A 269 15.90 24.52 -6.46
N MET A 270 16.78 23.91 -7.26
CA MET A 270 17.89 23.11 -6.76
C MET A 270 18.83 23.90 -5.84
N ASP A 271 19.08 25.17 -6.16
CA ASP A 271 19.92 26.06 -5.35
C ASP A 271 19.38 26.24 -3.92
N MET A 272 18.04 26.23 -3.74
CA MET A 272 17.45 26.24 -2.39
C MET A 272 17.72 24.95 -1.62
N TRP A 273 17.83 23.81 -2.32
CA TRP A 273 18.06 22.51 -1.71
C TRP A 273 19.53 22.23 -1.42
N ASP A 274 20.46 22.91 -2.11
CA ASP A 274 21.89 22.88 -1.79
C ASP A 274 22.17 23.29 -0.33
N TYR A 275 21.35 24.19 0.24
CA TYR A 275 21.44 24.55 1.67
C TYR A 275 21.27 23.35 2.62
N PHE A 276 20.49 22.33 2.22
CA PHE A 276 20.27 21.12 3.01
C PHE A 276 21.29 20.01 2.72
N GLY A 277 22.24 20.24 1.80
CA GLY A 277 23.25 19.27 1.40
C GLY A 277 22.67 17.91 0.97
N ASN A 278 23.39 16.83 1.29
CA ASN A 278 23.00 15.46 0.91
C ASN A 278 21.59 15.06 1.39
N VAL A 279 21.15 15.56 2.54
CA VAL A 279 19.83 15.26 3.09
C VAL A 279 18.72 15.82 2.19
N GLY A 280 18.92 17.02 1.64
CA GLY A 280 18.00 17.62 0.66
C GLY A 280 17.86 16.74 -0.58
N TYR A 281 18.99 16.30 -1.13
CA TYR A 281 19.01 15.44 -2.32
C TYR A 281 18.36 14.07 -2.09
N VAL A 282 18.56 13.45 -0.92
CA VAL A 282 17.86 12.20 -0.61
C VAL A 282 16.35 12.42 -0.49
N PHE A 283 15.91 13.56 0.05
CA PHE A 283 14.49 13.90 0.08
C PHE A 283 13.92 14.10 -1.33
N ILE A 284 14.62 14.84 -2.20
CA ILE A 284 14.25 15.01 -3.61
C ILE A 284 14.13 13.65 -4.29
N PHE A 285 15.13 12.79 -4.14
CA PHE A 285 15.11 11.43 -4.69
C PHE A 285 13.91 10.62 -4.20
N PHE A 286 13.59 10.70 -2.90
CA PHE A 286 12.44 10.02 -2.33
C PHE A 286 11.12 10.53 -2.94
N VAL A 287 10.95 11.85 -3.05
CA VAL A 287 9.79 12.48 -3.67
C VAL A 287 9.65 12.04 -5.14
N MET A 288 10.74 12.09 -5.90
CA MET A 288 10.79 11.64 -7.28
C MET A 288 10.31 10.19 -7.41
N TYR A 289 10.91 9.31 -6.61
CA TYR A 289 10.63 7.89 -6.65
C TYR A 289 9.21 7.57 -6.21
N LEU A 290 8.68 8.30 -5.21
CA LEU A 290 7.33 8.07 -4.71
C LEU A 290 6.26 8.60 -5.68
N PHE A 291 6.51 9.71 -6.36
CA PHE A 291 5.48 10.39 -7.16
C PHE A 291 5.70 10.33 -8.68
N HIS A 292 6.68 9.56 -9.17
CA HIS A 292 6.91 9.39 -10.61
C HIS A 292 5.66 8.93 -11.38
N GLY A 293 4.72 8.22 -10.74
CA GLY A 293 3.46 7.84 -11.39
C GLY A 293 2.59 9.02 -11.84
N GLN A 294 2.82 10.22 -11.29
CA GLN A 294 2.22 11.46 -11.79
C GLN A 294 2.94 11.99 -13.04
N PHE A 295 4.28 11.88 -13.08
CA PHE A 295 5.07 12.22 -14.26
C PHE A 295 4.74 11.28 -15.42
N SER A 296 4.63 9.98 -15.15
CA SER A 296 4.16 8.99 -16.12
C SER A 296 2.77 9.30 -16.65
N PHE A 297 1.85 9.81 -15.81
CA PHE A 297 0.52 10.21 -16.29
C PHE A 297 0.60 11.44 -17.21
N ARG A 298 1.44 12.44 -16.90
CA ARG A 298 1.63 13.60 -17.78
C ARG A 298 2.24 13.21 -19.12
N TYR A 299 3.24 12.33 -19.10
CA TYR A 299 3.85 11.79 -20.31
C TYR A 299 2.87 10.94 -21.12
N LEU A 300 2.02 10.14 -20.46
CA LEU A 300 0.96 9.37 -21.13
C LEU A 300 0.02 10.25 -21.98
N LEU A 301 -0.17 11.51 -21.62
CA LEU A 301 -1.01 12.44 -22.39
C LEU A 301 -0.40 12.83 -23.74
N SER A 302 0.93 12.69 -23.93
CA SER A 302 1.60 12.95 -25.21
C SER A 302 1.78 11.72 -26.10
N ILE A 303 1.39 10.52 -25.65
CA ILE A 303 1.54 9.28 -26.43
C ILE A 303 0.23 9.00 -27.16
N SER A 304 0.30 8.84 -28.49
CA SER A 304 -0.85 8.53 -29.35
C SER A 304 -1.23 7.05 -29.31
N GLU A 305 -0.24 6.15 -29.27
CA GLU A 305 -0.45 4.72 -29.30
C GLU A 305 -0.22 4.08 -27.92
N LYS A 306 -1.20 3.32 -27.46
CA LYS A 306 -1.19 2.63 -26.17
C LYS A 306 -1.39 1.14 -26.43
N SER A 307 -0.38 0.32 -26.12
CA SER A 307 -0.49 -1.14 -26.22
C SER A 307 -0.94 -1.75 -24.89
N GLY A 308 -1.70 -2.85 -24.95
CA GLY A 308 -2.12 -3.59 -23.76
C GLY A 308 -3.07 -2.82 -22.83
N SER A 309 -3.04 -3.15 -21.54
CA SER A 309 -3.84 -2.49 -20.51
C SER A 309 -3.04 -2.31 -19.22
N ALA A 310 -3.11 -1.11 -18.64
CA ALA A 310 -2.40 -0.77 -17.42
C ALA A 310 -3.20 -1.17 -16.17
N PHE A 311 -4.47 -0.75 -16.08
CA PHE A 311 -5.28 -1.02 -14.89
C PHE A 311 -5.75 -2.49 -14.87
N TRP A 312 -6.43 -2.94 -15.93
CA TRP A 312 -6.92 -4.33 -15.98
C TRP A 312 -5.79 -5.34 -16.08
N GLY A 313 -4.72 -5.03 -16.81
CA GLY A 313 -3.52 -5.88 -16.85
C GLY A 313 -2.96 -6.12 -15.45
N THR A 314 -2.69 -5.09 -14.66
CA THR A 314 -2.14 -5.26 -13.31
C THR A 314 -3.14 -5.89 -12.32
N LEU A 315 -4.44 -5.61 -12.47
CA LEU A 315 -5.49 -6.16 -11.60
C LEU A 315 -5.78 -7.64 -11.86
N LEU A 316 -5.87 -8.04 -13.13
CA LEU A 316 -6.35 -9.37 -13.52
C LEU A 316 -5.23 -10.36 -13.82
N ASN A 317 -4.02 -9.92 -14.21
CA ASN A 317 -2.94 -10.84 -14.55
C ASN A 317 -2.62 -11.88 -13.45
N PRO A 318 -2.57 -11.53 -12.15
CA PRO A 318 -2.35 -12.56 -11.11
C PRO A 318 -3.42 -13.65 -11.10
N ILE A 319 -4.67 -13.31 -11.42
CA ILE A 319 -5.79 -14.26 -11.52
C ILE A 319 -5.64 -15.10 -12.80
N ILE A 320 -5.28 -14.46 -13.91
CA ILE A 320 -5.05 -15.14 -15.19
C ILE A 320 -3.90 -16.14 -15.07
N GLU A 321 -2.81 -15.79 -14.38
CA GLU A 321 -1.69 -16.71 -14.15
C GLU A 321 -2.10 -17.92 -13.30
N ILE A 322 -3.01 -17.75 -12.33
CA ILE A 322 -3.60 -18.90 -11.61
C ILE A 322 -4.40 -19.78 -12.57
N PHE A 323 -5.22 -19.18 -13.45
CA PHE A 323 -5.99 -19.96 -14.41
C PHE A 323 -5.12 -20.68 -15.44
N LYS A 324 -4.04 -20.06 -15.90
CA LYS A 324 -3.03 -20.71 -16.75
C LYS A 324 -2.37 -21.88 -16.04
N TYR A 325 -2.04 -21.73 -14.75
CA TYR A 325 -1.50 -22.83 -13.96
C TYR A 325 -2.47 -24.01 -13.83
N LEU A 326 -3.78 -23.73 -13.89
CA LEU A 326 -4.84 -24.74 -13.95
C LEU A 326 -5.10 -25.26 -15.38
N ASN A 327 -4.23 -24.95 -16.34
CA ASN A 327 -4.35 -25.29 -17.77
C ASN A 327 -5.66 -24.81 -18.42
N LEU A 328 -6.24 -23.71 -17.93
CA LEU A 328 -7.40 -23.09 -18.58
C LEU A 328 -6.93 -22.26 -19.79
N PRO A 329 -7.63 -22.31 -20.94
CA PRO A 329 -7.23 -21.63 -22.17
C PRO A 329 -7.57 -20.13 -22.12
N ILE A 330 -6.89 -19.39 -21.25
CA ILE A 330 -7.09 -17.95 -21.06
C ILE A 330 -5.82 -17.21 -21.49
N ASN A 331 -5.98 -16.27 -22.44
CA ASN A 331 -4.89 -15.44 -22.91
C ASN A 331 -4.48 -14.41 -21.84
N SER A 332 -3.18 -14.14 -21.70
CA SER A 332 -2.71 -13.02 -20.87
C SER A 332 -3.16 -11.70 -21.46
N ILE A 333 -3.45 -10.74 -20.57
CA ILE A 333 -3.59 -9.35 -20.96
C ILE A 333 -2.18 -8.84 -21.28
N PRO A 334 -1.93 -8.31 -22.50
CA PRO A 334 -0.63 -7.76 -22.84
C PRO A 334 -0.22 -6.69 -21.82
N LYS A 335 1.05 -6.72 -21.43
CA LYS A 335 1.61 -5.71 -20.53
C LYS A 335 1.52 -4.33 -21.19
N ASP A 336 1.31 -3.30 -20.38
CA ASP A 336 1.22 -1.93 -20.86
C ASP A 336 2.58 -1.38 -21.33
N TYR A 337 2.53 -0.27 -22.07
CA TYR A 337 3.68 0.45 -22.61
C TYR A 337 4.70 0.86 -21.53
N PHE A 338 4.25 1.33 -20.37
CA PHE A 338 5.15 1.83 -19.32
C PHE A 338 5.88 0.69 -18.61
N THR A 339 5.19 -0.41 -18.33
CA THR A 339 5.81 -1.60 -17.73
C THR A 339 6.81 -2.25 -18.69
N THR A 340 6.51 -2.29 -19.99
CA THR A 340 7.35 -2.97 -20.98
C THR A 340 8.57 -2.17 -21.40
N GLN A 341 8.42 -0.87 -21.64
CA GLN A 341 9.50 -0.05 -22.20
C GLN A 341 10.33 0.66 -21.15
N TYR A 342 9.73 1.06 -20.02
CA TYR A 342 10.38 1.94 -19.04
C TYR A 342 10.46 1.35 -17.64
N ALA A 343 9.82 0.20 -17.39
CA ALA A 343 9.68 -0.40 -16.06
C ALA A 343 9.12 0.60 -15.01
N MET A 344 8.24 1.52 -15.45
CA MET A 344 7.63 2.56 -14.60
C MET A 344 6.19 2.21 -14.23
N PHE A 345 5.73 2.81 -13.13
CA PHE A 345 4.34 2.69 -12.71
C PHE A 345 3.52 3.91 -13.15
N LEU A 346 2.27 3.67 -13.50
CA LEU A 346 1.26 4.72 -13.67
C LEU A 346 0.56 4.96 -12.33
N SER A 347 0.27 6.23 -12.03
CA SER A 347 -0.72 6.57 -10.99
C SER A 347 -2.07 5.91 -11.30
N LEU A 348 -2.91 5.70 -10.30
CA LEU A 348 -4.24 5.12 -10.52
C LEU A 348 -5.10 5.93 -11.51
N PRO A 349 -5.23 7.27 -11.41
CA PRO A 349 -5.93 8.06 -12.43
C PRO A 349 -5.27 7.91 -13.81
N GLY A 350 -3.94 7.87 -13.87
CA GLY A 350 -3.23 7.62 -15.13
C GLY A 350 -3.54 6.26 -15.74
N SER A 351 -3.66 5.20 -14.92
CA SER A 351 -4.03 3.86 -15.39
C SER A 351 -5.49 3.79 -15.88
N PHE A 352 -6.40 4.56 -15.28
CA PHE A 352 -7.78 4.68 -15.75
C PHE A 352 -7.85 5.41 -17.10
N TYR A 353 -7.03 6.46 -17.26
CA TYR A 353 -6.89 7.18 -18.53
C TYR A 353 -6.22 6.32 -19.61
N TYR A 354 -5.26 5.48 -19.22
CA TYR A 354 -4.58 4.57 -20.15
C TYR A 354 -5.61 3.65 -20.81
N ASP A 355 -6.46 3.00 -20.02
CA ASP A 355 -7.39 1.98 -20.49
C ASP A 355 -8.67 2.55 -21.12
N GLY A 356 -9.14 3.74 -20.72
CA GLY A 356 -10.43 4.27 -21.17
C GLY A 356 -10.49 5.78 -21.42
N GLY A 357 -9.36 6.47 -21.45
CA GLY A 357 -9.31 7.94 -21.58
C GLY A 357 -10.07 8.64 -20.45
N PHE A 358 -10.61 9.84 -20.72
CA PHE A 358 -11.40 10.58 -19.72
C PHE A 358 -12.67 9.84 -19.27
N VAL A 359 -13.29 9.06 -20.16
CA VAL A 359 -14.45 8.22 -19.82
C VAL A 359 -14.06 7.15 -18.80
N GLY A 360 -12.91 6.49 -19.01
CA GLY A 360 -12.32 5.54 -18.07
C GLY A 360 -12.04 6.16 -16.71
N ILE A 361 -11.46 7.38 -16.67
CA ILE A 361 -11.28 8.13 -15.42
C ILE A 361 -12.63 8.25 -14.70
N ILE A 362 -13.67 8.78 -15.34
CA ILE A 362 -14.98 9.00 -14.70
C ILE A 362 -15.59 7.69 -14.19
N LEU A 363 -15.71 6.67 -15.05
CA LEU A 363 -16.40 5.42 -14.72
C LEU A 363 -15.69 4.64 -13.60
N TYR A 364 -14.37 4.46 -13.70
CA TYR A 364 -13.62 3.70 -12.71
C TYR A 364 -13.46 4.47 -11.39
N SER A 365 -13.40 5.81 -11.44
CA SER A 365 -13.39 6.66 -10.24
C SER A 365 -14.73 6.63 -9.50
N LEU A 366 -15.84 6.68 -10.24
CA LEU A 366 -17.18 6.48 -9.67
C LEU A 366 -17.24 5.14 -8.93
N LEU A 367 -16.85 4.04 -9.59
CA LEU A 367 -16.82 2.71 -8.97
C LEU A 367 -15.94 2.68 -7.71
N LEU A 368 -14.74 3.27 -7.75
CA LEU A 368 -13.86 3.36 -6.57
C LEU A 368 -14.52 4.15 -5.43
N GLY A 369 -15.22 5.24 -5.73
CA GLY A 369 -16.04 5.98 -4.78
C GLY A 369 -17.14 5.13 -4.13
N MET A 370 -17.85 4.34 -4.93
CA MET A 370 -18.88 3.41 -4.44
C MET A 370 -18.28 2.35 -3.50
N LEU A 371 -17.15 1.76 -3.88
CA LEU A 371 -16.43 0.78 -3.06
C LEU A 371 -15.93 1.41 -1.75
N TYR A 372 -15.41 2.64 -1.81
CA TYR A 372 -14.97 3.37 -0.62
C TYR A 372 -16.13 3.64 0.33
N ALA A 373 -17.30 4.05 -0.19
CA ALA A 373 -18.51 4.22 0.61
C ALA A 373 -18.94 2.92 1.29
N PHE A 374 -18.94 1.81 0.55
CA PHE A 374 -19.25 0.50 1.11
C PHE A 374 -18.28 0.13 2.24
N VAL A 375 -16.98 0.36 2.07
CA VAL A 375 -15.97 0.12 3.10
C VAL A 375 -16.21 0.97 4.35
N VAL A 376 -16.44 2.28 4.20
CA VAL A 376 -16.71 3.17 5.35
C VAL A 376 -17.98 2.74 6.09
N VAL A 377 -19.05 2.43 5.36
CA VAL A 377 -20.30 1.92 5.93
C VAL A 377 -20.08 0.60 6.67
N LYS A 378 -19.34 -0.34 6.07
CA LYS A 378 -19.00 -1.62 6.72
C LYS A 378 -18.17 -1.41 7.98
N ILE A 379 -17.13 -0.57 7.96
CA ILE A 379 -16.33 -0.27 9.17
C ILE A 379 -17.21 0.31 10.27
N LYS A 380 -18.12 1.22 9.90
CA LYS A 380 -18.97 1.94 10.85
C LYS A 380 -20.02 1.05 11.52
N PHE A 381 -20.64 0.16 10.74
CA PHE A 381 -21.84 -0.56 11.16
C PHE A 381 -21.64 -2.07 11.35
N ALA A 382 -20.50 -2.63 10.95
CA ALA A 382 -20.23 -4.03 11.18
C ALA A 382 -19.98 -4.28 12.68
N ASN A 383 -20.96 -4.93 13.31
CA ASN A 383 -20.82 -5.52 14.65
C ASN A 383 -19.67 -6.51 14.69
N CYS A 384 -19.42 -7.20 13.57
CA CYS A 384 -18.31 -8.12 13.46
C CYS A 384 -17.63 -8.06 12.10
N VAL A 385 -16.30 -7.99 12.10
CA VAL A 385 -15.50 -7.92 10.87
C VAL A 385 -14.73 -9.23 10.71
N THR A 386 -14.98 -9.97 9.63
CA THR A 386 -14.23 -11.18 9.28
C THR A 386 -12.91 -10.82 8.58
N GLY A 387 -11.99 -11.78 8.47
CA GLY A 387 -10.74 -11.60 7.71
C GLY A 387 -10.98 -11.31 6.24
N TYR A 388 -11.98 -11.94 5.62
CA TYR A 388 -12.42 -11.58 4.25
C TYR A 388 -12.87 -10.12 4.16
N THR A 389 -13.63 -9.65 5.15
CA THR A 389 -14.11 -8.27 5.18
C THR A 389 -12.95 -7.30 5.36
N LEU A 390 -11.98 -7.61 6.24
CA LEU A 390 -10.77 -6.80 6.38
C LEU A 390 -9.90 -6.81 5.14
N ALA A 391 -9.73 -7.96 4.52
CA ALA A 391 -9.01 -8.10 3.26
C ALA A 391 -9.62 -7.16 2.20
N PHE A 392 -10.95 -7.16 2.06
CA PHE A 392 -11.65 -6.24 1.18
C PHE A 392 -11.50 -4.76 1.59
N ILE A 393 -11.62 -4.44 2.89
CA ILE A 393 -11.42 -3.08 3.42
C ILE A 393 -10.02 -2.56 3.06
N PHE A 394 -8.98 -3.34 3.34
CA PHE A 394 -7.61 -2.96 3.03
C PHE A 394 -7.35 -2.92 1.54
N PHE A 395 -7.98 -3.81 0.76
CA PHE A 395 -7.87 -3.75 -0.69
C PHE A 395 -8.29 -2.38 -1.21
N VAL A 396 -9.49 -1.91 -0.86
CA VAL A 396 -9.99 -0.59 -1.29
C VAL A 396 -9.18 0.56 -0.69
N LEU A 397 -8.82 0.50 0.60
CA LEU A 397 -8.06 1.58 1.23
C LEU A 397 -6.65 1.72 0.64
N PHE A 398 -6.00 0.63 0.25
CA PHE A 398 -4.70 0.69 -0.44
C PHE A 398 -4.83 1.39 -1.78
N TYR A 399 -5.87 1.09 -2.56
CA TYR A 399 -6.14 1.80 -3.81
C TYR A 399 -6.35 3.29 -3.59
N ILE A 400 -7.13 3.68 -2.58
CA ILE A 400 -7.33 5.09 -2.24
C ILE A 400 -6.02 5.76 -1.82
N ILE A 401 -5.23 5.14 -0.94
CA ILE A 401 -4.00 5.73 -0.40
C ILE A 401 -2.90 5.83 -1.46
N LEU A 402 -2.73 4.79 -2.26
CA LEU A 402 -1.67 4.71 -3.27
C LEU A 402 -2.06 5.39 -4.58
N ALA A 403 -3.34 5.70 -4.83
CA ALA A 403 -3.82 6.31 -6.07
C ALA A 403 -2.93 7.42 -6.66
N PRO A 404 -2.48 8.43 -5.89
CA PRO A 404 -1.66 9.52 -6.43
C PRO A 404 -0.19 9.14 -6.66
N ILE A 405 0.24 7.97 -6.19
CA ILE A 405 1.61 7.45 -6.27
C ILE A 405 1.68 6.43 -7.41
N MET A 406 0.88 5.36 -7.32
CA MET A 406 0.81 4.29 -8.32
C MET A 406 -0.44 3.42 -8.11
N THR A 407 -0.75 2.55 -9.08
CA THR A 407 -1.74 1.49 -8.88
C THR A 407 -1.30 0.54 -7.76
N ALA A 408 -2.20 0.23 -6.81
CA ALA A 408 -1.88 -0.67 -5.70
C ALA A 408 -1.44 -2.07 -6.19
N THR A 409 -1.97 -2.49 -7.34
CA THR A 409 -1.66 -3.75 -8.02
C THR A 409 -0.34 -3.74 -8.77
N GLY A 410 0.27 -2.58 -8.96
CA GLY A 410 1.68 -2.47 -9.33
C GLY A 410 2.60 -3.13 -8.30
N PHE A 411 2.12 -3.35 -7.06
CA PHE A 411 2.80 -4.15 -6.06
C PHE A 411 2.27 -5.58 -6.03
N ALA A 412 2.99 -6.53 -6.65
CA ALA A 412 2.63 -7.96 -6.54
C ALA A 412 2.42 -8.43 -5.08
N TYR A 413 3.19 -7.86 -4.15
CA TYR A 413 3.13 -8.19 -2.74
C TYR A 413 1.84 -7.75 -2.02
N PHE A 414 1.13 -6.77 -2.56
CA PHE A 414 -0.18 -6.36 -2.04
C PHE A 414 -1.16 -7.53 -2.00
N TYR A 415 -1.22 -8.35 -3.05
CA TYR A 415 -2.08 -9.53 -3.10
C TYR A 415 -1.75 -10.55 -2.02
N PHE A 416 -0.46 -10.72 -1.70
CA PHE A 416 -0.03 -11.61 -0.64
C PHE A 416 -0.45 -11.11 0.76
N ILE A 417 -0.49 -9.79 0.97
CA ILE A 417 -1.06 -9.19 2.20
C ILE A 417 -2.56 -9.48 2.28
N ILE A 418 -3.31 -9.30 1.19
CA ILE A 418 -4.75 -9.62 1.15
C ILE A 418 -4.98 -11.12 1.41
N TYR A 419 -4.17 -11.99 0.80
CA TYR A 419 -4.17 -13.42 1.01
C TYR A 419 -3.98 -13.78 2.49
N SER A 420 -3.04 -13.15 3.21
CA SER A 420 -2.77 -13.55 4.59
C SER A 420 -3.95 -13.29 5.53
N PHE A 421 -4.70 -12.19 5.34
CA PHE A 421 -5.95 -11.94 6.09
C PHE A 421 -7.00 -13.03 5.85
N VAL A 422 -7.12 -13.49 4.60
CA VAL A 422 -8.01 -14.59 4.21
C VAL A 422 -7.53 -15.92 4.77
N ALA A 423 -6.25 -16.24 4.65
CA ALA A 423 -5.65 -17.47 5.13
C ALA A 423 -5.80 -17.60 6.66
N LEU A 424 -5.53 -16.52 7.42
CA LEU A 424 -5.71 -16.53 8.87
C LEU A 424 -7.18 -16.72 9.27
N GLU A 425 -8.13 -16.21 8.48
CA GLU A 425 -9.56 -16.47 8.70
C GLU A 425 -9.91 -17.93 8.49
N VAL A 426 -9.42 -18.55 7.42
CA VAL A 426 -9.62 -19.99 7.15
C VAL A 426 -9.03 -20.82 8.29
N ILE A 427 -7.79 -20.54 8.72
CA ILE A 427 -7.14 -21.24 9.84
C ILE A 427 -7.97 -21.11 11.13
N ASN A 428 -8.47 -19.91 11.44
CA ASN A 428 -9.32 -19.70 12.62
C ASN A 428 -10.63 -20.47 12.54
N ARG A 429 -11.29 -20.52 11.37
CA ARG A 429 -12.52 -21.29 11.17
C ARG A 429 -12.31 -22.79 11.33
N ILE A 430 -11.17 -23.31 10.86
CA ILE A 430 -10.79 -24.70 11.06
C ILE A 430 -10.57 -24.98 12.55
N ARG A 431 -9.78 -24.13 13.24
CA ARG A 431 -9.40 -24.36 14.64
C ARG A 431 -10.55 -24.17 15.64
N PHE A 432 -11.36 -23.13 15.46
CA PHE A 432 -12.38 -22.72 16.44
C PHE A 432 -13.83 -22.98 15.98
N ARG A 433 -14.00 -23.69 14.86
CA ARG A 433 -15.28 -23.97 14.16
C ARG A 433 -15.95 -22.68 13.63
N LYS A 434 -16.93 -22.82 12.74
CA LYS A 434 -17.60 -21.73 11.98
C LYS A 434 -18.19 -20.57 12.83
N LYS A 435 -18.23 -20.67 14.16
CA LYS A 435 -18.95 -19.75 15.05
C LYS A 435 -18.16 -18.53 15.51
N THR A 436 -16.93 -18.30 15.04
CA THR A 436 -16.09 -17.29 15.69
C THR A 436 -15.36 -16.35 14.74
N ASN A 437 -15.74 -15.08 14.82
CA ASN A 437 -14.99 -13.97 14.29
C ASN A 437 -13.83 -13.67 15.26
N TRP A 438 -12.62 -13.49 14.72
CA TRP A 438 -11.37 -13.38 15.48
C TRP A 438 -10.70 -12.01 15.33
N LEU A 439 -11.44 -11.00 14.89
CA LEU A 439 -10.88 -9.71 14.45
C LEU A 439 -11.50 -8.51 15.15
N ILE A 440 -12.81 -8.27 15.07
CA ILE A 440 -13.47 -7.22 15.85
C ILE A 440 -14.91 -7.60 16.11
#